data_AF-A0A2D7HK46-F1
#
_entry.id   AF-A0A2D7HK46-F1
#
_cell.length_a   1.000
_cell.length_b   1.000
_cell.length_c   1.000
_cell.angle_alpha   90.00
_cell.angle_beta   90.00
_cell.angle_gamma   90.00
#
_symmetry.space_group_name_H-M   'P 1'
#
loop_
_entity.id
_entity.type
_entity.pdbx_description
1 polymer ?
#
loop_
_entity_poly.entity_id
_entity_poly.type
_entity_poly.pdbx_seq_one_letter_code
_entity_poly.pdbx_strand_id
1 'polypeptide(L)'
;MARGWVAESVERFKMTWAECLADQLSTPGRMPELGDNYREVITETEHERPSYQFHSKLALAYLGLKAVARENYFDFDWKAWADAAYLVQQQAECFYAKTLLADDFQTISKAYSLDVDLAKMLAISNQLLVDFGEQVSCLSEELTRVQQQHHNCFDGSGDEPHSELELNAQQLVSAWKQLSLHLQILEGLSSDIQLAYSPHAVDAAKQNQCR
;
A
#
# COMPACT_ATOMS: atom_id res chain seq x y z
N MET A 1 7.01 -36.69 -38.46
CA MET A 1 7.55 -35.41 -38.99
C MET A 1 6.36 -34.73 -39.68
N ALA A 2 5.87 -33.55 -39.33
CA ALA A 2 6.56 -32.34 -38.91
C ALA A 2 5.89 -31.68 -37.69
N ARG A 3 6.74 -31.10 -36.84
CA ARG A 3 6.42 -30.10 -35.82
C ARG A 3 6.38 -28.71 -36.47
N GLY A 4 5.66 -27.78 -35.85
CA GLY A 4 5.65 -26.36 -36.20
C GLY A 4 4.22 -25.87 -36.41
N TRP A 5 3.95 -24.58 -36.21
CA TRP A 5 2.64 -23.92 -36.41
C TRP A 5 1.65 -23.89 -35.24
N VAL A 6 2.10 -23.81 -33.97
CA VAL A 6 1.24 -23.26 -32.88
C VAL A 6 2.02 -22.30 -31.96
N ALA A 7 3.15 -21.76 -32.40
CA ALA A 7 4.01 -20.92 -31.56
C ALA A 7 4.03 -19.43 -31.92
N GLU A 8 3.21 -18.95 -32.87
CA GLU A 8 3.43 -17.62 -33.47
C GLU A 8 2.32 -16.57 -33.29
N SER A 9 1.36 -16.75 -32.38
CA SER A 9 0.25 -15.77 -32.24
C SER A 9 -0.09 -15.29 -30.83
N VAL A 10 0.81 -15.41 -29.84
CA VAL A 10 0.56 -14.89 -28.47
C VAL A 10 1.54 -13.76 -28.08
N GLU A 11 2.10 -13.06 -29.06
CA GLU A 11 3.04 -11.95 -28.82
C GLU A 11 2.47 -10.54 -29.08
N ARG A 12 1.14 -10.38 -29.20
CA ARG A 12 0.53 -9.05 -29.32
C ARG A 12 -0.33 -8.72 -28.11
N PHE A 13 0.11 -7.68 -27.41
CA PHE A 13 -0.55 -6.98 -26.30
C PHE A 13 -0.42 -7.61 -24.90
N LYS A 14 0.82 -7.62 -24.38
CA LYS A 14 1.05 -7.34 -22.96
C LYS A 14 1.83 -6.04 -22.88
N MET A 15 1.12 -4.91 -22.81
CA MET A 15 1.75 -3.70 -22.28
C MET A 15 2.12 -4.00 -20.84
N THR A 16 3.40 -3.82 -20.51
CA THR A 16 3.87 -3.92 -19.14
C THR A 16 3.39 -2.71 -18.35
N TRP A 17 3.25 -2.84 -17.03
CA TRP A 17 2.87 -1.73 -16.15
C TRP A 17 3.78 -0.50 -16.33
N ALA A 18 5.05 -0.70 -16.69
CA ALA A 18 6.01 0.35 -17.01
C ALA A 18 5.64 1.16 -18.27
N GLU A 19 5.02 0.52 -19.26
CA GLU A 19 4.59 1.17 -20.51
C GLU A 19 3.29 1.99 -20.31
N CYS A 20 2.38 1.54 -19.43
CA CYS A 20 1.21 2.33 -19.02
C CYS A 20 1.59 3.62 -18.28
N LEU A 21 2.65 3.58 -17.46
CA LEU A 21 3.12 4.76 -16.71
C LEU A 21 3.85 5.77 -17.59
N ALA A 22 4.64 5.30 -18.57
CA ALA A 22 5.34 6.18 -19.52
C ALA A 22 4.37 6.98 -20.42
N ASP A 23 3.23 6.39 -20.77
CA ASP A 23 2.23 7.04 -21.63
C ASP A 23 1.46 8.15 -20.89
N GLN A 24 1.23 7.99 -19.57
CA GLN A 24 0.60 9.03 -18.75
C GLN A 24 1.52 10.21 -18.42
N LEU A 25 2.83 9.98 -18.33
CA LEU A 25 3.84 11.01 -18.03
C LEU A 25 4.29 11.83 -19.25
N SER A 26 3.91 11.41 -20.46
CA SER A 26 4.29 12.07 -21.71
C SER A 26 3.48 13.33 -22.04
N THR A 27 2.54 13.73 -21.17
CA THR A 27 1.72 14.94 -21.37
C THR A 27 2.33 16.13 -20.62
N PRO A 28 2.92 17.14 -21.30
CA PRO A 28 3.60 18.23 -20.60
C PRO A 28 2.59 19.27 -20.11
N GLY A 29 2.57 19.54 -18.79
CA GLY A 29 1.70 20.52 -18.18
C GLY A 29 2.29 21.24 -16.96
N ARG A 30 3.11 22.26 -17.22
CA ARG A 30 3.57 23.40 -16.36
C ARG A 30 4.09 23.11 -14.93
N MET A 31 5.41 23.21 -14.77
CA MET A 31 6.05 23.60 -13.51
C MET A 31 5.84 25.10 -13.22
N PRO A 32 5.52 25.52 -11.98
CA PRO A 32 5.77 26.87 -11.51
C PRO A 32 7.19 26.97 -10.93
N GLU A 33 7.93 28.01 -11.35
CA GLU A 33 9.26 28.35 -10.86
C GLU A 33 9.23 28.68 -9.35
N LEU A 34 10.04 27.98 -8.55
CA LEU A 34 10.28 28.34 -7.15
C LEU A 34 11.22 29.55 -7.13
N GLY A 35 10.68 30.71 -6.69
CA GLY A 35 11.46 31.90 -6.39
C GLY A 35 12.23 31.76 -5.07
N ASP A 36 13.51 32.10 -5.12
CA ASP A 36 14.39 32.32 -3.98
C ASP A 36 13.77 33.31 -2.98
N ASN A 37 13.39 32.86 -1.79
CA ASN A 37 13.24 33.72 -0.61
C ASN A 37 13.19 32.89 0.68
N TYR A 38 14.36 32.44 1.14
CA TYR A 38 14.57 32.17 2.56
C TYR A 38 15.88 32.85 2.98
N ARG A 39 15.76 34.10 3.44
CA ARG A 39 16.82 34.78 4.18
C ARG A 39 16.40 34.86 5.64
N GLU A 40 17.18 34.20 6.49
CA GLU A 40 17.10 34.19 7.94
C GLU A 40 16.95 35.60 8.53
N VAL A 41 16.00 35.76 9.44
CA VAL A 41 16.14 36.68 10.59
C VAL A 41 15.60 35.94 11.80
N ILE A 42 16.51 35.30 12.54
CA ILE A 42 16.26 34.87 13.91
C ILE A 42 16.42 36.11 14.78
N THR A 43 15.31 36.62 15.30
CA THR A 43 15.32 37.47 16.49
C THR A 43 14.55 36.74 17.56
N GLU A 44 15.28 36.22 18.54
CA GLU A 44 14.75 35.66 19.77
C GLU A 44 13.93 36.74 20.48
N THR A 45 12.64 36.49 20.64
CA THR A 45 11.86 37.06 21.73
C THR A 45 11.07 35.92 22.34
N GLU A 46 11.51 35.48 23.51
CA GLU A 46 10.80 34.55 24.38
C GLU A 46 9.40 35.09 24.68
N HIS A 47 8.36 34.50 24.06
CA HIS A 47 7.01 34.26 24.61
C HIS A 47 6.09 33.64 23.54
N GLU A 48 6.48 32.51 22.93
CA GLU A 48 5.62 31.78 21.97
C GLU A 48 5.28 30.37 22.45
N ARG A 49 4.06 30.29 23.01
CA ARG A 49 3.05 29.23 23.04
C ARG A 49 3.48 27.76 22.77
N PRO A 50 3.03 26.79 23.61
CA PRO A 50 3.17 25.35 23.34
C PRO A 50 2.69 24.91 21.95
N SER A 51 1.66 25.56 21.39
CA SER A 51 1.01 25.21 20.11
C SER A 51 1.95 25.19 18.90
N TYR A 52 2.99 26.05 18.86
CA TYR A 52 3.94 26.11 17.75
C TYR A 52 4.94 24.96 17.75
N GLN A 53 5.39 24.51 18.94
CA GLN A 53 6.31 23.36 19.05
C GLN A 53 5.64 22.03 18.67
N PHE A 54 4.32 21.89 18.85
CA PHE A 54 3.61 20.65 18.51
C PHE A 54 3.43 20.47 17.01
N HIS A 55 3.01 21.52 16.31
CA HIS A 55 2.97 21.53 14.85
C HIS A 55 4.36 21.29 14.26
N SER A 56 5.40 21.79 14.92
CA SER A 56 6.79 21.52 14.55
C SER A 56 7.14 20.04 14.64
N LYS A 57 6.77 19.31 15.71
CA LYS A 57 7.07 17.87 15.82
C LYS A 57 6.27 17.00 14.85
N LEU A 58 4.97 17.25 14.68
CA LEU A 58 4.15 16.54 13.70
C LEU A 58 4.67 16.79 12.27
N ALA A 59 5.03 18.04 11.97
CA ALA A 59 5.60 18.40 10.67
C ALA A 59 6.93 17.70 10.43
N LEU A 60 7.82 17.64 11.43
CA LEU A 60 9.09 16.93 11.32
C LEU A 60 8.89 15.44 11.07
N ALA A 61 7.98 14.77 11.79
CA ALA A 61 7.67 13.37 11.55
C ALA A 61 7.10 13.13 10.14
N TYR A 62 6.17 13.97 9.71
CA TYR A 62 5.51 13.85 8.41
C TYR A 62 6.48 14.11 7.24
N LEU A 63 7.28 15.18 7.32
CA LEU A 63 8.28 15.51 6.30
C LEU A 63 9.44 14.51 6.29
N GLY A 64 9.87 14.03 7.45
CA GLY A 64 10.87 12.97 7.57
C GLY A 64 10.42 11.70 6.87
N LEU A 65 9.18 11.24 7.11
CA LEU A 65 8.62 10.09 6.42
C LEU A 65 8.55 10.29 4.90
N LYS A 66 8.10 11.47 4.44
CA LYS A 66 8.09 11.80 3.01
C LYS A 66 9.48 11.82 2.38
N ALA A 67 10.48 12.29 3.10
CA ALA A 67 11.86 12.30 2.62
C ALA A 67 12.39 10.86 2.46
N VAL A 68 12.20 10.00 3.46
CA VAL A 68 12.59 8.58 3.40
C VAL A 68 11.86 7.87 2.27
N ALA A 69 10.56 8.14 2.08
CA ALA A 69 9.80 7.58 0.98
C ALA A 69 10.39 8.00 -0.37
N ARG A 70 10.66 9.30 -0.56
CA ARG A 70 11.23 9.81 -1.81
C ARG A 70 12.63 9.26 -2.12
N GLU A 71 13.44 9.03 -1.09
CA GLU A 71 14.80 8.49 -1.24
C GLU A 71 14.81 7.03 -1.68
N ASN A 72 13.88 6.22 -1.15
CA ASN A 72 13.86 4.78 -1.37
C ASN A 72 12.86 4.34 -2.45
N TYR A 73 11.78 5.11 -2.66
CA TYR A 73 10.65 4.76 -3.50
C TYR A 73 10.13 6.00 -4.27
N PHE A 74 10.50 6.10 -5.53
CA PHE A 74 10.09 7.20 -6.40
C PHE A 74 8.54 7.26 -6.52
N ASP A 75 7.96 8.44 -6.30
CA ASP A 75 6.51 8.71 -6.36
C ASP A 75 5.64 7.75 -5.52
N PHE A 76 6.10 7.38 -4.32
CA PHE A 76 5.38 6.47 -3.44
C PHE A 76 4.02 7.04 -2.97
N ASP A 77 2.93 6.34 -3.32
CA ASP A 77 1.56 6.67 -2.91
C ASP A 77 0.98 5.59 -1.97
N TRP A 78 0.90 5.95 -0.69
CA TRP A 78 0.36 5.12 0.39
C TRP A 78 -1.06 4.61 0.11
N LYS A 79 -1.91 5.46 -0.48
CA LYS A 79 -3.30 5.13 -0.76
C LYS A 79 -3.38 4.14 -1.92
N ALA A 80 -2.62 4.38 -2.99
CA ALA A 80 -2.56 3.45 -4.12
C ALA A 80 -2.11 2.05 -3.68
N TRP A 81 -1.16 1.96 -2.74
CA TRP A 81 -0.72 0.68 -2.16
C TRP A 81 -1.82 -0.01 -1.34
N ALA A 82 -2.55 0.74 -0.51
CA ALA A 82 -3.68 0.19 0.24
C ALA A 82 -4.79 -0.30 -0.70
N ASP A 83 -5.14 0.47 -1.73
CA ASP A 83 -6.14 0.12 -2.73
C ASP A 83 -5.72 -1.12 -3.56
N ALA A 84 -4.44 -1.20 -3.95
CA ALA A 84 -3.89 -2.37 -4.62
C ALA A 84 -3.97 -3.62 -3.74
N ALA A 85 -3.63 -3.50 -2.46
CA ALA A 85 -3.74 -4.60 -1.52
C ALA A 85 -5.18 -5.09 -1.35
N TYR A 86 -6.13 -4.17 -1.29
CA TYR A 86 -7.55 -4.48 -1.23
C TYR A 86 -8.04 -5.23 -2.47
N LEU A 87 -7.65 -4.82 -3.69
CA LEU A 87 -8.04 -5.50 -4.92
C LEU A 87 -7.51 -6.94 -4.98
N VAL A 88 -6.26 -7.13 -4.56
CA VAL A 88 -5.64 -8.46 -4.47
C VAL A 88 -6.37 -9.32 -3.42
N GLN A 89 -6.74 -8.73 -2.28
CA GLN A 89 -7.57 -9.40 -1.28
C GLN A 89 -8.90 -9.86 -1.85
N GLN A 90 -9.65 -9.00 -2.54
CA GLN A 90 -10.92 -9.37 -3.15
C GLN A 90 -10.78 -10.54 -4.13
N GLN A 91 -9.69 -10.57 -4.90
CA GLN A 91 -9.43 -11.68 -5.82
C GLN A 91 -9.16 -12.99 -5.06
N ALA A 92 -8.36 -12.94 -4.00
CA ALA A 92 -8.07 -14.08 -3.15
C ALA A 92 -9.32 -14.61 -2.43
N GLU A 93 -10.15 -13.73 -1.88
CA GLU A 93 -11.43 -14.08 -1.24
C GLU A 93 -12.41 -14.71 -2.25
N CYS A 94 -12.48 -14.16 -3.47
CA CYS A 94 -13.33 -14.71 -4.52
C CYS A 94 -12.91 -16.13 -4.90
N PHE A 95 -11.59 -16.38 -4.99
CA PHE A 95 -11.06 -17.72 -5.21
C PHE A 95 -11.37 -18.65 -4.03
N TYR A 96 -11.10 -18.20 -2.81
CA TYR A 96 -11.35 -18.97 -1.59
C TYR A 96 -12.82 -19.41 -1.50
N ALA A 97 -13.76 -18.49 -1.72
CA ALA A 97 -15.18 -18.76 -1.58
C ALA A 97 -15.75 -19.70 -2.67
N LYS A 98 -15.20 -19.66 -3.90
CA LYS A 98 -15.79 -20.35 -5.06
C LYS A 98 -15.07 -21.62 -5.45
N THR A 99 -13.77 -21.70 -5.19
CA THR A 99 -12.89 -22.66 -5.88
C THR A 99 -11.89 -23.37 -4.97
N LEU A 100 -11.85 -23.07 -3.67
CA LEU A 100 -10.88 -23.66 -2.73
C LEU A 100 -10.96 -25.20 -2.67
N LEU A 101 -12.17 -25.75 -2.70
CA LEU A 101 -12.43 -27.20 -2.61
C LEU A 101 -12.57 -27.87 -3.98
N ALA A 102 -12.28 -27.17 -5.06
CA ALA A 102 -12.33 -27.77 -6.39
C ALA A 102 -11.24 -28.82 -6.53
N ASP A 103 -11.57 -29.91 -7.21
CA ASP A 103 -10.76 -31.12 -7.36
C ASP A 103 -10.33 -31.32 -8.82
N ASP A 104 -10.17 -30.23 -9.57
CA ASP A 104 -9.74 -30.24 -10.96
C ASP A 104 -8.38 -29.55 -11.15
N PHE A 105 -7.57 -30.05 -12.09
CA PHE A 105 -6.23 -29.51 -12.33
C PHE A 105 -6.21 -28.05 -12.78
N GLN A 106 -7.26 -27.56 -13.45
CA GLN A 106 -7.29 -26.17 -13.90
C GLN A 106 -7.41 -25.25 -12.69
N THR A 107 -8.25 -25.59 -11.72
CA THR A 107 -8.40 -24.81 -10.49
C THR A 107 -7.18 -24.91 -9.59
N ILE A 108 -6.56 -26.10 -9.47
CA ILE A 108 -5.28 -26.27 -8.77
C ILE A 108 -4.18 -25.38 -9.37
N SER A 109 -4.05 -25.36 -10.71
CA SER A 109 -3.07 -24.51 -11.39
C SER A 109 -3.34 -23.02 -11.17
N LYS A 110 -4.62 -22.61 -11.10
CA LYS A 110 -5.00 -21.22 -10.77
C LYS A 110 -4.66 -20.87 -9.32
N ALA A 111 -4.90 -21.79 -8.39
CA ALA A 111 -4.53 -21.63 -6.97
C ALA A 111 -3.03 -21.35 -6.83
N TYR A 112 -2.20 -22.16 -7.50
CA TYR A 112 -0.75 -21.99 -7.49
C TYR A 112 -0.30 -20.64 -8.08
N SER A 113 -0.83 -20.27 -9.26
CA SER A 113 -0.50 -18.98 -9.87
C SER A 113 -0.88 -17.80 -8.99
N LEU A 114 -2.08 -17.87 -8.37
CA LEU A 114 -2.56 -16.85 -7.46
C LEU A 114 -1.66 -16.74 -6.23
N ASP A 115 -1.29 -17.86 -5.61
CA ASP A 115 -0.41 -17.86 -4.44
C ASP A 115 0.99 -17.29 -4.75
N VAL A 116 1.56 -17.56 -5.93
CA VAL A 116 2.82 -16.93 -6.36
C VAL A 116 2.70 -15.40 -6.43
N ASP A 117 1.58 -14.90 -6.95
CA ASP A 117 1.35 -13.45 -7.03
C ASP A 117 1.09 -12.85 -5.64
N LEU A 118 0.35 -13.54 -4.77
CA LEU A 118 0.15 -13.17 -3.37
C LEU A 118 1.48 -13.11 -2.61
N ALA A 119 2.33 -14.13 -2.74
CA ALA A 119 3.61 -14.20 -2.05
C ALA A 119 4.54 -13.05 -2.46
N LYS A 120 4.55 -12.66 -3.75
CA LYS A 120 5.32 -11.50 -4.22
C LYS A 120 4.80 -10.19 -3.63
N MET A 121 3.48 -10.02 -3.62
CA MET A 121 2.85 -8.83 -3.05
C MET A 121 3.16 -8.73 -1.56
N LEU A 122 2.97 -9.82 -0.81
CA LEU A 122 3.28 -9.90 0.62
C LEU A 122 4.77 -9.61 0.88
N ALA A 123 5.68 -10.13 0.06
CA ALA A 123 7.11 -9.86 0.20
C ALA A 123 7.43 -8.37 0.02
N ILE A 124 6.90 -7.71 -1.01
CA ILE A 124 7.10 -6.27 -1.23
C ILE A 124 6.49 -5.47 -0.08
N SER A 125 5.26 -5.79 0.31
CA SER A 125 4.58 -5.06 1.36
C SER A 125 5.21 -5.25 2.74
N ASN A 126 5.75 -6.43 3.04
CA ASN A 126 6.54 -6.64 4.26
C ASN A 126 7.83 -5.83 4.28
N GLN A 127 8.48 -5.64 3.12
CA GLN A 127 9.60 -4.71 3.02
C GLN A 127 9.16 -3.27 3.32
N LEU A 128 8.02 -2.84 2.81
CA LEU A 128 7.46 -1.51 3.12
C LEU A 128 7.18 -1.35 4.61
N LEU A 129 6.61 -2.39 5.27
CA LEU A 129 6.39 -2.41 6.73
C LEU A 129 7.69 -2.23 7.52
N VAL A 130 8.79 -2.83 7.06
CA VAL A 130 10.12 -2.67 7.67
C VAL A 130 10.67 -1.26 7.44
N ASP A 131 10.58 -0.75 6.20
CA ASP A 131 11.20 0.52 5.82
C ASP A 131 10.53 1.74 6.46
N PHE A 132 9.21 1.64 6.74
CA PHE A 132 8.40 2.78 7.18
C PHE A 132 7.71 2.58 8.52
N GLY A 133 7.68 1.38 9.08
CA GLY A 133 6.86 1.04 10.25
C GLY A 133 7.17 1.89 11.48
N GLU A 134 8.44 2.12 11.78
CA GLU A 134 8.85 2.96 12.92
C GLU A 134 8.42 4.42 12.73
N GLN A 135 8.64 4.98 11.53
CA GLN A 135 8.35 6.37 11.21
C GLN A 135 6.84 6.63 11.16
N VAL A 136 6.05 5.69 10.63
CA VAL A 136 4.59 5.78 10.66
C VAL A 136 4.05 5.64 12.09
N SER A 137 4.67 4.79 12.92
CA SER A 137 4.31 4.68 14.34
C SER A 137 4.56 5.99 15.08
N CYS A 138 5.74 6.59 14.89
CA CYS A 138 6.07 7.90 15.43
C CYS A 138 5.08 9.00 14.96
N LEU A 139 4.76 9.02 13.66
CA LEU A 139 3.77 9.95 13.11
C LEU A 139 2.38 9.74 13.75
N SER A 140 1.96 8.49 13.94
CA SER A 140 0.67 8.16 14.56
C SER A 140 0.61 8.59 16.03
N GLU A 141 1.70 8.43 16.79
CA GLU A 141 1.80 8.89 18.18
C GLU A 141 1.72 10.42 18.26
N GLU A 142 2.47 11.13 17.42
CA GLU A 142 2.47 12.59 17.38
C GLU A 142 1.10 13.15 16.94
N LEU A 143 0.45 12.53 15.96
CA LEU A 143 -0.90 12.88 15.54
C LEU A 143 -1.91 12.69 16.69
N THR A 144 -1.82 11.57 17.40
CA THR A 144 -2.69 11.29 18.55
C THR A 144 -2.49 12.32 19.65
N ARG A 145 -1.24 12.71 19.93
CA ARG A 145 -0.93 13.73 20.94
C ARG A 145 -1.54 15.08 20.59
N VAL A 146 -1.43 15.52 19.34
CA VAL A 146 -2.04 16.78 18.86
C VAL A 146 -3.56 16.73 19.00
N GLN A 147 -4.20 15.63 18.57
CA GLN A 147 -5.66 15.46 18.67
C GLN A 147 -6.17 15.45 20.12
N GLN A 148 -5.47 14.78 21.03
CA GLN A 148 -5.83 14.77 22.46
C GLN A 148 -5.68 16.16 23.11
N GLN A 149 -4.68 16.93 22.70
CA GLN A 149 -4.47 18.28 23.22
C GLN A 149 -5.53 19.26 22.69
N HIS A 150 -5.94 19.15 21.43
CA HIS A 150 -7.08 19.92 20.92
C HIS A 150 -8.36 19.59 21.70
N HIS A 151 -8.60 18.30 21.98
CA HIS A 151 -9.76 17.87 22.77
C HIS A 151 -9.73 18.41 24.21
N ASN A 152 -8.56 18.44 24.87
CA ASN A 152 -8.42 18.96 26.23
C ASN A 152 -8.42 20.50 26.32
N CYS A 153 -8.17 21.20 25.22
CA CYS A 153 -8.22 22.67 25.16
C CYS A 153 -9.61 23.22 24.82
N PHE A 154 -10.51 22.38 24.28
CA PHE A 154 -11.85 22.79 23.84
C PHE A 154 -12.97 22.09 24.63
N ASP A 155 -13.22 22.57 25.84
CA ASP A 155 -14.48 22.36 26.55
C ASP A 155 -15.53 23.35 26.03
N GLY A 156 -16.07 23.09 24.83
CA GLY A 156 -17.28 23.78 24.36
C GLY A 156 -17.21 24.35 22.94
N SER A 157 -18.07 23.79 22.09
CA SER A 157 -18.60 24.33 20.83
C SER A 157 -17.63 24.56 19.65
N GLY A 158 -17.84 23.76 18.60
CA GLY A 158 -17.50 24.10 17.21
C GLY A 158 -16.45 23.18 16.62
N ASP A 159 -16.77 22.54 15.48
CA ASP A 159 -15.81 21.87 14.61
C ASP A 159 -14.66 22.84 14.28
N GLU A 160 -13.50 22.64 14.90
CA GLU A 160 -12.29 23.36 14.51
C GLU A 160 -11.74 22.77 13.20
N PRO A 161 -11.30 23.62 12.27
CA PRO A 161 -10.65 23.15 11.06
C PRO A 161 -9.31 22.51 11.43
N HIS A 162 -9.21 21.18 11.35
CA HIS A 162 -7.93 20.48 11.39
C HIS A 162 -6.94 21.17 10.44
N SER A 163 -5.70 21.36 10.90
CA SER A 163 -4.65 21.87 10.03
C SER A 163 -4.50 20.95 8.81
N GLU A 164 -4.17 21.49 7.65
CA GLU A 164 -3.94 20.69 6.43
C GLU A 164 -2.89 19.59 6.68
N LEU A 165 -1.89 19.87 7.52
CA LEU A 165 -0.90 18.91 7.99
C LEU A 165 -1.51 17.74 8.77
N GLU A 166 -2.38 18.01 9.74
CA GLU A 166 -3.08 16.97 10.50
C GLU A 166 -3.92 16.09 9.59
N LEU A 167 -4.68 16.69 8.66
CA LEU A 167 -5.50 15.96 7.70
C LEU A 167 -4.64 15.04 6.83
N ASN A 168 -3.54 15.56 6.31
CA ASN A 168 -2.61 14.80 5.48
C ASN A 168 -1.90 13.66 6.26
N ALA A 169 -1.49 13.92 7.50
CA ALA A 169 -0.93 12.91 8.38
C ALA A 169 -1.96 11.82 8.71
N GLN A 170 -3.21 12.21 8.98
CA GLN A 170 -4.30 11.29 9.27
C GLN A 170 -4.64 10.41 8.07
N GLN A 171 -4.69 10.97 6.86
CA GLN A 171 -4.88 10.21 5.63
C GLN A 171 -3.79 9.17 5.43
N LEU A 172 -2.51 9.54 5.64
CA LEU A 172 -1.39 8.62 5.53
C LEU A 172 -1.49 7.49 6.56
N VAL A 173 -1.70 7.82 7.84
CA VAL A 173 -1.82 6.82 8.92
C VAL A 173 -3.02 5.91 8.67
N SER A 174 -4.12 6.43 8.12
CA SER A 174 -5.28 5.63 7.74
C SER A 174 -4.96 4.67 6.60
N ALA A 175 -4.31 5.13 5.53
CA ALA A 175 -3.89 4.28 4.41
C ALA A 175 -2.92 3.18 4.88
N TRP A 176 -1.99 3.50 5.77
CA TRP A 176 -1.08 2.52 6.37
C TRP A 176 -1.81 1.44 7.18
N LYS A 177 -2.79 1.84 7.99
CA LYS A 177 -3.62 0.91 8.76
C LYS A 177 -4.44 0.01 7.85
N GLN A 178 -5.02 0.55 6.78
CA GLN A 178 -5.74 -0.23 5.77
C GLN A 178 -4.82 -1.24 5.08
N LEU A 179 -3.66 -0.79 4.60
CA LEU A 179 -2.65 -1.67 4.02
C LEU A 179 -2.29 -2.80 4.99
N SER A 180 -1.93 -2.49 6.24
CA SER A 180 -1.57 -3.48 7.26
C SER A 180 -2.69 -4.51 7.49
N LEU A 181 -3.95 -4.07 7.54
CA LEU A 181 -5.10 -4.96 7.67
C LEU A 181 -5.24 -5.88 6.46
N HIS A 182 -5.16 -5.35 5.25
CA HIS A 182 -5.26 -6.14 4.01
C HIS A 182 -4.15 -7.19 3.92
N LEU A 183 -2.92 -6.85 4.35
CA LEU A 183 -1.80 -7.80 4.38
C LEU A 183 -2.06 -8.97 5.33
N GLN A 184 -2.54 -8.71 6.54
CA GLN A 184 -2.86 -9.78 7.49
C GLN A 184 -3.91 -10.75 6.94
N ILE A 185 -4.92 -10.22 6.26
CA ILE A 185 -5.96 -11.04 5.61
C ILE A 185 -5.34 -11.86 4.47
N LEU A 186 -4.49 -11.23 3.65
CA LEU A 186 -3.82 -11.90 2.55
C LEU A 186 -2.85 -13.00 2.98
N GLU A 187 -2.14 -12.83 4.10
CA GLU A 187 -1.29 -13.89 4.69
C GLU A 187 -2.12 -15.12 5.06
N GLY A 188 -3.28 -14.92 5.69
CA GLY A 188 -4.21 -16.00 6.00
C GLY A 188 -4.75 -16.68 4.75
N LEU A 189 -5.22 -15.90 3.78
CA LEU A 189 -5.77 -16.42 2.52
C LEU A 189 -4.69 -17.16 1.69
N SER A 190 -3.46 -16.66 1.66
CA SER A 190 -2.35 -17.35 1.00
C SER A 190 -2.17 -18.74 1.61
N SER A 191 -2.00 -18.84 2.94
CA SER A 191 -1.89 -20.12 3.65
C SER A 191 -3.00 -21.10 3.29
N ASP A 192 -4.25 -20.63 3.23
CA ASP A 192 -5.38 -21.49 2.89
C ASP A 192 -5.38 -21.91 1.41
N ILE A 193 -5.05 -21.00 0.49
CA ILE A 193 -4.93 -21.30 -0.94
C ILE A 193 -3.83 -22.34 -1.20
N GLN A 194 -2.78 -22.37 -0.38
CA GLN A 194 -1.73 -23.41 -0.46
C GLN A 194 -2.27 -24.82 -0.24
N LEU A 195 -3.33 -24.96 0.54
CA LEU A 195 -3.98 -26.26 0.76
C LEU A 195 -4.66 -26.78 -0.52
N ALA A 196 -5.18 -25.87 -1.35
CA ALA A 196 -5.87 -26.21 -2.61
C ALA A 196 -4.93 -26.82 -3.67
N TYR A 197 -3.61 -26.61 -3.56
CA TYR A 197 -2.62 -27.26 -4.42
C TYR A 197 -1.68 -28.22 -3.67
N SER A 198 -2.06 -28.63 -2.47
CA SER A 198 -1.32 -29.63 -1.68
C SER A 198 -1.21 -30.98 -2.42
N PRO A 199 -0.23 -31.83 -2.07
CA PRO A 199 -0.09 -33.16 -2.68
C PRO A 199 -1.38 -33.99 -2.61
N HIS A 200 -2.12 -33.87 -1.51
CA HIS A 200 -3.40 -34.56 -1.32
C HIS A 200 -4.48 -34.04 -2.28
N ALA A 201 -4.58 -32.73 -2.51
CA ALA A 201 -5.51 -32.14 -3.47
C ALA A 201 -5.17 -32.58 -4.91
N VAL A 202 -3.88 -32.63 -5.25
CA VAL A 202 -3.40 -33.13 -6.54
C VAL A 202 -3.76 -34.60 -6.75
N ASP A 203 -3.59 -35.44 -5.74
CA ASP A 203 -3.93 -36.87 -5.83
C ASP A 203 -5.45 -37.10 -5.89
N ALA A 204 -6.25 -36.30 -5.17
CA ALA A 204 -7.71 -36.32 -5.29
C ALA A 204 -8.14 -35.95 -6.72
N ALA A 205 -7.55 -34.92 -7.32
CA ALA A 205 -7.84 -34.52 -8.69
C ALA A 205 -7.47 -35.59 -9.72
N LYS A 206 -6.33 -36.28 -9.55
CA LYS A 206 -5.96 -37.44 -10.39
C LYS A 206 -7.02 -38.54 -10.32
N GLN A 207 -7.49 -38.87 -9.11
CA GLN A 207 -8.48 -39.93 -8.92
C GLN A 207 -9.81 -39.61 -9.59
N ASN A 208 -10.24 -38.34 -9.56
CA ASN A 208 -11.50 -37.92 -10.17
C ASN A 208 -11.43 -37.80 -11.70
N GLN A 209 -10.26 -37.55 -12.29
CA GLN A 209 -10.10 -37.59 -13.74
C GLN A 209 -10.00 -39.01 -14.33
N CYS A 210 -9.62 -39.99 -13.52
CA CYS A 210 -9.51 -41.40 -13.94
C CYS A 210 -10.80 -42.20 -13.71
N ARG A 211 -11.88 -41.56 -13.25
CA ARG A 211 -13.23 -42.14 -13.13
C ARG A 211 -14.06 -41.85 -14.37
#